data_AF-A0A1M4YJZ2-F1
#
_entry.id   AF-A0A1M4YJZ2-F1
#
_cell.length_a   1.000
_cell.length_b   1.000
_cell.length_c   1.000
_cell.angle_alpha   90.00
_cell.angle_beta   90.00
_cell.angle_gamma   90.00
#
_symmetry.space_group_name_H-M   'P 1'
#
loop_
_entity.id
_entity.type
_entity.pdbx_description
1 polymer ?
#
loop_
_entity_poly.entity_id
_entity_poly.type
_entity_poly.pdbx_seq_one_letter_code
_entity_poly.pdbx_strand_id
1 'polypeptide(L)'
;MSDYPFDYKSYMNLLHDDDYIALYDYYSKETMMGILGVARQENPHSSFLRWLLDMNSEHGYGSIPMRNFFHTICFMNNEIYAGAACENPTDENNLLGKDNDYLLNEIQYGRYEIIKQYIVTELVLEGKRRADIVAVAQLKFQRFNEKKNVRNILILIENKIHSYEHDNQTKSYVSDLKSPKVVKKIIENLPFDEADIKTAIKLYVYLNAFSTTELKFNAKEKNTGQLKQFATSSDYITINYQSLLDGLIEPLAHISTDAITTQRINDYIRCLGQAKITSMDKETEKKHKHNKINDEYLIMAVSNHEQILARQLWGKYHEVILPILESIFNEAQYKGFILRESEKDFWLSIANLYRFMEIDSKLQEIVKNSNKRSKFIFNELEYISNNRGRNIGVLARDIICDFIQQHEQQCDIKSLRRRLQEKFRSNWLKEVILFESEIIKIKNNYEDYKKEYEGKYKYLTENIADFEGYFFSDKNMAIKLENGDFAYVAKYWSADGIEELIKMLDSVYSTSYTTKVERVS
;
A
#
# COMPACT_ATOMS: atom_id res chain seq x y z
N MET A 1 -5.50 36.10 -31.03
CA MET A 1 -6.37 35.10 -30.37
C MET A 1 -5.82 33.71 -30.66
N SER A 2 -4.64 33.40 -30.13
CA SER A 2 -4.03 32.07 -30.15
C SER A 2 -2.90 32.15 -29.14
N ASP A 3 -3.01 31.42 -28.02
CA ASP A 3 -1.91 31.03 -27.11
C ASP A 3 -2.42 30.35 -25.82
N TYR A 4 -3.57 29.68 -25.89
CA TYR A 4 -3.87 28.60 -24.95
C TYR A 4 -3.75 27.29 -25.74
N PRO A 5 -2.86 26.36 -25.36
CA PRO A 5 -2.64 25.09 -26.07
C PRO A 5 -3.80 24.10 -25.88
N PHE A 6 -5.01 24.60 -25.62
CA PHE A 6 -6.08 23.84 -25.00
C PHE A 6 -7.37 23.95 -25.81
N ASP A 7 -7.93 22.81 -26.19
CA ASP A 7 -9.26 22.74 -26.80
C ASP A 7 -10.34 22.90 -25.71
N TYR A 8 -10.59 24.16 -25.34
CA TYR A 8 -11.63 24.54 -24.37
C TYR A 8 -13.01 23.98 -24.73
N LYS A 9 -13.30 23.81 -26.02
CA LYS A 9 -14.57 23.24 -26.48
C LYS A 9 -14.67 21.76 -26.09
N SER A 10 -13.62 20.99 -26.28
CA SER A 10 -13.57 19.57 -25.88
C SER A 10 -13.66 19.40 -24.36
N TYR A 11 -13.12 20.32 -23.58
CA TYR A 11 -13.31 20.33 -22.13
C TYR A 11 -14.72 20.68 -21.69
N MET A 12 -15.34 21.68 -22.32
CA MET A 12 -16.74 21.97 -22.05
C MET A 12 -17.63 20.79 -22.43
N ASN A 13 -17.35 20.09 -23.52
CA ASN A 13 -18.07 18.87 -23.88
C ASN A 13 -17.89 17.76 -22.82
N LEU A 14 -16.67 17.55 -22.33
CA LEU A 14 -16.38 16.62 -21.24
C LEU A 14 -17.23 16.91 -20.00
N LEU A 15 -17.36 18.16 -19.59
CA LEU A 15 -18.16 18.54 -18.40
C LEU A 15 -19.67 18.29 -18.55
N HIS A 16 -20.17 18.21 -19.79
CA HIS A 16 -21.58 17.92 -20.08
C HIS A 16 -21.83 16.47 -20.48
N ASP A 17 -20.79 15.62 -20.52
CA ASP A 17 -20.95 14.21 -20.85
C ASP A 17 -21.61 13.45 -19.68
N ASP A 18 -22.60 12.63 -19.98
CA ASP A 18 -23.34 11.86 -18.97
C ASP A 18 -22.41 10.96 -18.15
N ASP A 19 -21.36 10.40 -18.77
CA ASP A 19 -20.40 9.52 -18.09
C ASP A 19 -19.56 10.32 -17.08
N TYR A 20 -19.20 11.58 -17.42
CA TYR A 20 -18.49 12.48 -16.51
C TYR A 20 -19.36 12.86 -15.33
N ILE A 21 -20.61 13.26 -15.58
CA ILE A 21 -21.55 13.69 -14.53
C ILE A 21 -21.79 12.54 -13.55
N ALA A 22 -21.98 11.31 -14.06
CA ALA A 22 -22.19 10.13 -13.22
C ALA A 22 -20.97 9.83 -12.33
N LEU A 23 -19.75 9.85 -12.89
CA LEU A 23 -18.52 9.65 -12.12
C LEU A 23 -18.28 10.78 -11.11
N TYR A 24 -18.56 12.03 -11.49
CA TYR A 24 -18.42 13.19 -10.61
C TYR A 24 -19.38 13.09 -9.41
N ASP A 25 -20.66 12.78 -9.65
CA ASP A 25 -21.64 12.55 -8.59
C ASP A 25 -21.24 11.37 -7.68
N TYR A 26 -20.62 10.33 -8.25
CA TYR A 26 -20.15 9.18 -7.50
C TYR A 26 -18.98 9.51 -6.57
N TYR A 27 -17.92 10.15 -7.08
CA TYR A 27 -16.70 10.43 -6.29
C TYR A 27 -16.82 11.67 -5.40
N SER A 28 -17.75 12.57 -5.66
CA SER A 28 -17.99 13.75 -4.81
C SER A 28 -18.80 13.45 -3.55
N LYS A 29 -19.51 12.32 -3.49
CA LYS A 29 -20.30 11.91 -2.34
C LYS A 29 -19.46 11.18 -1.31
N GLU A 30 -19.40 11.69 -0.09
CA GLU A 30 -18.82 10.93 1.02
C GLU A 30 -19.65 9.68 1.36
N THR A 31 -18.95 8.61 1.71
CA THR A 31 -19.55 7.35 2.19
C THR A 31 -19.70 7.37 3.70
N MET A 32 -20.56 6.52 4.26
CA MET A 32 -20.74 6.44 5.72
C MET A 32 -19.40 6.14 6.43
N MET A 33 -18.62 5.19 5.91
CA MET A 33 -17.31 4.86 6.48
C MET A 33 -16.29 6.00 6.26
N GLY A 34 -16.42 6.77 5.18
CA GLY A 34 -15.64 7.98 4.93
C GLY A 34 -15.92 9.05 5.97
N ILE A 35 -17.20 9.37 6.21
CA ILE A 35 -17.66 10.33 7.23
C ILE A 35 -17.15 9.95 8.63
N LEU A 36 -17.16 8.66 8.94
CA LEU A 36 -16.68 8.14 10.23
C LEU A 36 -15.15 8.05 10.34
N GLY A 37 -14.40 8.26 9.25
CA GLY A 37 -12.94 8.12 9.24
C GLY A 37 -12.44 6.68 9.41
N VAL A 38 -13.27 5.68 9.07
CA VAL A 38 -12.97 4.25 9.29
C VAL A 38 -12.89 3.43 8.00
N ALA A 39 -13.01 4.07 6.83
CA ALA A 39 -13.02 3.47 5.49
C ALA A 39 -11.81 2.59 5.13
N ARG A 40 -10.77 2.55 5.97
CA ARG A 40 -9.58 1.73 5.77
C ARG A 40 -9.14 0.96 7.01
N GLN A 41 -9.99 0.91 8.03
CA GLN A 41 -9.75 0.10 9.22
C GLN A 41 -10.32 -1.31 8.99
N GLU A 42 -9.56 -2.36 9.29
CA GLU A 42 -9.95 -3.77 9.05
C GLU A 42 -11.26 -4.14 9.75
N ASN A 43 -11.45 -3.69 10.99
CA ASN A 43 -12.60 -4.00 11.85
C ASN A 43 -13.97 -3.61 11.23
N PRO A 44 -14.20 -2.37 10.75
CA PRO A 44 -15.44 -2.00 10.06
C PRO A 44 -15.76 -2.87 8.84
N HIS A 45 -14.76 -3.21 8.02
CA HIS A 45 -14.97 -4.08 6.86
C HIS A 45 -15.34 -5.50 7.30
N SER A 46 -14.66 -6.04 8.33
CA SER A 46 -15.03 -7.33 8.92
C SER A 46 -16.45 -7.33 9.48
N SER A 47 -16.89 -6.20 10.06
CA SER A 47 -18.26 -6.03 10.57
C SER A 47 -19.29 -5.96 9.45
N PHE A 48 -18.99 -5.27 8.35
CA PHE A 48 -19.84 -5.25 7.16
C PHE A 48 -19.96 -6.66 6.55
N LEU A 49 -18.85 -7.38 6.40
CA LEU A 49 -18.84 -8.74 5.89
C LEU A 49 -19.60 -9.70 6.80
N ARG A 50 -19.48 -9.55 8.13
CA ARG A 50 -20.32 -10.30 9.08
C ARG A 50 -21.80 -10.03 8.84
N TRP A 51 -22.20 -8.75 8.77
CA TRP A 51 -23.58 -8.38 8.54
C TRP A 51 -24.11 -8.97 7.24
N LEU A 52 -23.32 -8.93 6.15
CA LEU A 52 -23.71 -9.42 4.83
C LEU A 52 -23.76 -10.96 4.74
N LEU A 53 -22.82 -11.66 5.39
CA LEU A 53 -22.67 -13.11 5.27
C LEU A 53 -23.55 -13.90 6.24
N ASP A 54 -24.13 -13.27 7.26
CA ASP A 54 -24.99 -13.92 8.24
C ASP A 54 -26.39 -14.18 7.68
N MET A 55 -26.76 -15.45 7.45
CA MET A 55 -28.09 -15.77 6.93
C MET A 55 -29.26 -15.33 7.83
N ASN A 56 -28.99 -15.00 9.09
CA ASN A 56 -29.99 -14.55 10.07
C ASN A 56 -30.01 -13.02 10.22
N SER A 57 -29.20 -12.29 9.46
CA SER A 57 -29.13 -10.83 9.52
C SER A 57 -30.31 -10.17 8.79
N GLU A 58 -30.55 -8.90 9.11
CA GLU A 58 -31.72 -8.13 8.66
C GLU A 58 -31.61 -7.62 7.20
N HIS A 59 -30.71 -8.18 6.38
CA HIS A 59 -30.56 -7.79 4.97
C HIS A 59 -31.52 -8.52 4.01
N GLY A 60 -32.27 -9.53 4.47
CA GLY A 60 -33.34 -10.17 3.69
C GLY A 60 -32.91 -11.13 2.57
N TYR A 61 -31.61 -11.44 2.44
CA TYR A 61 -31.10 -12.37 1.43
C TYR A 61 -31.05 -13.84 1.88
N GLY A 62 -31.35 -14.11 3.15
CA GLY A 62 -31.16 -15.44 3.75
C GLY A 62 -29.74 -15.95 3.50
N SER A 63 -29.61 -17.20 3.04
CA SER A 63 -28.31 -17.83 2.83
C SER A 63 -27.59 -17.43 1.53
N ILE A 64 -28.20 -16.62 0.65
CA ILE A 64 -27.62 -16.29 -0.67
C ILE A 64 -26.20 -15.69 -0.55
N PRO A 65 -25.90 -14.75 0.37
CA PRO A 65 -24.58 -14.16 0.48
C PRO A 65 -23.49 -15.19 0.82
N MET A 66 -23.72 -16.06 1.81
CA MET A 66 -22.76 -17.12 2.14
C MET A 66 -22.58 -18.13 1.00
N ARG A 67 -23.63 -18.40 0.20
CA ARG A 67 -23.51 -19.25 -1.00
C ARG A 67 -22.65 -18.61 -2.08
N ASN A 68 -22.86 -17.31 -2.34
CA ASN A 68 -22.05 -16.53 -3.29
C ASN A 68 -20.59 -16.44 -2.82
N PHE A 69 -20.36 -16.28 -1.52
CA PHE A 69 -19.03 -16.35 -0.94
C PHE A 69 -18.35 -17.69 -1.23
N PHE A 70 -19.01 -18.83 -0.97
CA PHE A 70 -18.46 -20.15 -1.32
C PHE A 70 -18.19 -20.31 -2.81
N HIS A 71 -19.09 -19.86 -3.69
CA HIS A 71 -18.85 -19.90 -5.14
C HIS A 71 -17.64 -19.06 -5.55
N THR A 72 -17.46 -17.88 -4.93
CA THR A 72 -16.30 -17.00 -5.14
C THR A 72 -15.01 -17.72 -4.74
N ILE A 73 -14.98 -18.39 -3.59
CA ILE A 73 -13.82 -19.19 -3.16
C ILE A 73 -13.52 -20.31 -4.17
N CYS A 74 -14.53 -21.09 -4.60
CA CYS A 74 -14.32 -22.15 -5.57
C CYS A 74 -13.78 -21.63 -6.92
N PHE A 75 -14.31 -20.50 -7.39
CA PHE A 75 -13.84 -19.84 -8.61
C PHE A 75 -12.39 -19.39 -8.47
N MET A 76 -12.05 -18.70 -7.39
CA MET A 76 -10.68 -18.20 -7.15
C MET A 76 -9.67 -19.34 -7.00
N ASN A 77 -10.07 -20.45 -6.37
CA ASN A 77 -9.25 -21.66 -6.29
C ASN A 77 -8.94 -22.20 -7.69
N ASN A 78 -9.93 -22.23 -8.58
CA ASN A 78 -9.74 -22.71 -9.95
C ASN A 78 -8.96 -21.72 -10.83
N GLU A 79 -9.17 -20.41 -10.70
CA GLU A 79 -8.54 -19.41 -11.59
C GLU A 79 -7.11 -19.05 -11.20
N ILE A 80 -6.81 -18.99 -9.90
CA ILE A 80 -5.48 -18.59 -9.41
C ILE A 80 -4.61 -19.80 -9.09
N TYR A 81 -5.21 -20.86 -8.56
CA TYR A 81 -4.45 -21.99 -8.02
C TYR A 81 -4.51 -23.25 -8.89
N ALA A 82 -5.41 -23.35 -9.88
CA ALA A 82 -5.37 -24.48 -10.83
C ALA A 82 -4.18 -24.34 -11.78
N GLY A 83 -3.26 -25.29 -11.69
CA GLY A 83 -2.08 -25.37 -12.56
C GLY A 83 -0.84 -24.64 -12.04
N ALA A 84 -0.94 -23.90 -10.94
CA ALA A 84 0.24 -23.42 -10.23
C ALA A 84 0.77 -24.52 -9.29
N ALA A 85 2.10 -24.62 -9.18
CA ALA A 85 2.74 -25.49 -8.19
C ALA A 85 2.59 -24.89 -6.77
N CYS A 86 1.34 -24.79 -6.31
CA CYS A 86 1.04 -24.40 -4.95
C CYS A 86 1.21 -25.60 -4.02
N GLU A 87 1.77 -25.35 -2.85
CA GLU A 87 1.84 -26.37 -1.80
C GLU A 87 0.42 -26.80 -1.44
N ASN A 88 0.21 -28.11 -1.28
CA ASN A 88 -1.06 -28.60 -0.77
C ASN A 88 -1.26 -28.07 0.66
N PRO A 89 -2.51 -27.83 1.09
CA PRO A 89 -2.82 -27.53 2.48
C PRO A 89 -2.18 -28.55 3.43
N THR A 90 -1.69 -28.08 4.58
CA THR A 90 -1.10 -28.94 5.62
C THR A 90 -2.13 -29.51 6.58
N ASP A 91 -3.29 -28.87 6.70
CA ASP A 91 -4.44 -29.34 7.47
C ASP A 91 -5.23 -30.37 6.65
N GLU A 92 -5.23 -31.63 7.11
CA GLU A 92 -5.92 -32.75 6.46
C GLU A 92 -7.43 -32.52 6.34
N ASN A 93 -8.02 -31.71 7.22
CA ASN A 93 -9.44 -31.37 7.19
C ASN A 93 -9.75 -30.07 6.43
N ASN A 94 -8.81 -29.55 5.62
CA ASN A 94 -9.03 -28.36 4.81
C ASN A 94 -9.99 -28.62 3.64
N LEU A 95 -10.97 -27.74 3.43
CA LEU A 95 -11.95 -27.81 2.34
C LEU A 95 -11.30 -27.87 0.95
N LEU A 96 -10.16 -27.21 0.78
CA LEU A 96 -9.40 -27.17 -0.47
C LEU A 96 -8.35 -28.30 -0.57
N GLY A 97 -8.32 -29.20 0.42
CA GLY A 97 -7.51 -30.41 0.37
C GLY A 97 -8.10 -31.46 -0.58
N LYS A 98 -7.23 -32.28 -1.16
CA LYS A 98 -7.59 -33.31 -2.18
C LYS A 98 -8.69 -34.27 -1.72
N ASP A 99 -8.73 -34.58 -0.43
CA ASP A 99 -9.73 -35.50 0.14
C ASP A 99 -11.16 -34.93 0.12
N ASN A 100 -11.30 -33.61 -0.11
CA ASN A 100 -12.56 -32.89 -0.15
C ASN A 100 -13.02 -32.49 -1.56
N ASP A 101 -12.36 -32.94 -2.63
CA ASP A 101 -12.69 -32.60 -4.02
C ASP A 101 -14.17 -32.84 -4.37
N TYR A 102 -14.75 -33.94 -3.90
CA TYR A 102 -16.18 -34.23 -4.14
C TYR A 102 -17.09 -33.20 -3.46
N LEU A 103 -16.75 -32.79 -2.23
CA LEU A 103 -17.49 -31.78 -1.49
C LEU A 103 -17.38 -30.41 -2.18
N LEU A 104 -16.16 -30.04 -2.58
CA LEU A 104 -15.87 -28.80 -3.28
C LEU A 104 -16.66 -28.70 -4.60
N ASN A 105 -16.77 -29.80 -5.34
CA ASN A 105 -17.61 -29.89 -6.53
C ASN A 105 -19.09 -29.64 -6.21
N GLU A 106 -19.66 -30.28 -5.19
CA GLU A 106 -21.06 -30.06 -4.82
C GLU A 106 -21.32 -28.60 -4.40
N ILE A 107 -20.36 -27.97 -3.72
CA ILE A 107 -20.39 -26.53 -3.40
C ILE A 107 -20.34 -25.68 -4.67
N GLN A 108 -19.39 -25.96 -5.58
CA GLN A 108 -19.23 -25.23 -6.84
C GLN A 108 -20.49 -25.27 -7.71
N TYR A 109 -21.18 -26.40 -7.77
CA TYR A 109 -22.42 -26.55 -8.53
C TYR A 109 -23.68 -26.13 -7.73
N GLY A 110 -23.51 -25.58 -6.52
CA GLY A 110 -24.63 -25.10 -5.70
C GLY A 110 -25.58 -26.19 -5.20
N ARG A 111 -25.14 -27.46 -5.12
CA ARG A 111 -25.95 -28.65 -4.77
C ARG A 111 -26.05 -28.89 -3.27
N TYR A 112 -26.28 -27.83 -2.52
CA TYR A 112 -26.37 -27.84 -1.08
C TYR A 112 -27.32 -26.75 -0.58
N GLU A 113 -27.72 -26.88 0.68
CA GLU A 113 -28.48 -25.90 1.45
C GLU A 113 -27.72 -25.58 2.73
N ILE A 114 -27.72 -24.31 3.15
CA ILE A 114 -27.19 -23.90 4.45
C ILE A 114 -28.35 -23.97 5.44
N ILE A 115 -28.30 -24.92 6.37
CA ILE A 115 -29.41 -25.19 7.30
C ILE A 115 -29.21 -24.53 8.68
N LYS A 116 -27.97 -24.19 9.04
CA LYS A 116 -27.62 -23.51 10.28
C LYS A 116 -26.32 -22.73 10.09
N GLN A 117 -26.25 -21.50 10.58
CA GLN A 117 -25.05 -20.68 10.47
C GLN A 117 -24.94 -19.75 11.67
N TYR A 118 -23.70 -19.55 12.14
CA TYR A 118 -23.35 -18.51 13.09
C TYR A 118 -22.02 -17.89 12.70
N ILE A 119 -21.91 -16.58 12.89
CA ILE A 119 -20.73 -15.80 12.51
C ILE A 119 -20.44 -14.74 13.58
N VAL A 120 -19.17 -14.62 13.93
CA VAL A 120 -18.66 -13.61 14.87
C VAL A 120 -17.44 -12.94 14.29
N THR A 121 -17.20 -11.73 14.77
CA THR A 121 -16.00 -10.94 14.48
C THR A 121 -15.13 -10.88 15.72
N GLU A 122 -13.84 -10.63 15.53
CA GLU A 122 -12.92 -10.31 16.64
C GLU A 122 -12.81 -11.42 17.71
N LEU A 123 -12.85 -12.69 17.31
CA LEU A 123 -12.77 -13.82 18.24
C LEU A 123 -11.34 -14.05 18.71
N VAL A 124 -11.11 -13.98 20.03
CA VAL A 124 -9.81 -14.28 20.63
C VAL A 124 -9.56 -15.78 20.64
N LEU A 125 -8.58 -16.25 19.85
CA LEU A 125 -8.20 -17.66 19.79
C LEU A 125 -7.29 -18.02 20.98
N GLU A 126 -6.01 -17.65 20.92
CA GLU A 126 -5.04 -17.90 21.99
C GLU A 126 -4.23 -16.65 22.36
N GLY A 127 -4.00 -16.45 23.66
CA GLY A 127 -3.33 -15.24 24.17
C GLY A 127 -4.05 -13.96 23.75
N LYS A 128 -3.33 -13.07 23.05
CA LYS A 128 -3.87 -11.83 22.46
C LYS A 128 -4.20 -11.97 20.96
N ARG A 129 -4.05 -13.17 20.37
CA ARG A 129 -4.33 -13.40 18.95
C ARG A 129 -5.84 -13.44 18.72
N ARG A 130 -6.30 -12.65 17.75
CA ARG A 130 -7.71 -12.41 17.48
C ARG A 130 -7.98 -12.63 16.00
N ALA A 131 -8.85 -13.58 15.69
CA ALA A 131 -9.34 -13.79 14.34
C ALA A 131 -10.36 -12.70 13.96
N ASP A 132 -10.24 -12.14 12.76
CA ASP A 132 -11.10 -11.06 12.32
C ASP A 132 -12.55 -11.51 12.10
N ILE A 133 -12.75 -12.66 11.45
CA ILE A 133 -14.07 -13.28 11.27
C ILE A 133 -13.97 -14.80 11.46
N VAL A 134 -14.88 -15.34 12.27
CA VAL A 134 -15.07 -16.79 12.46
C VAL A 134 -16.52 -17.13 12.19
N ALA A 135 -16.77 -18.10 11.30
CA ALA A 135 -18.11 -18.57 11.03
C ALA A 135 -18.18 -20.10 11.04
N VAL A 136 -19.32 -20.65 11.43
CA VAL A 136 -19.62 -22.08 11.26
C VAL A 136 -20.92 -22.19 10.48
N ALA A 137 -20.87 -22.89 9.36
CA ALA A 137 -22.01 -23.17 8.52
C ALA A 137 -22.25 -24.68 8.44
N GLN A 138 -23.48 -25.12 8.69
CA GLN A 138 -23.91 -26.49 8.50
C GLN A 138 -24.61 -26.61 7.15
N LEU A 139 -24.04 -27.46 6.29
CA LEU A 139 -24.47 -27.65 4.92
C LEU A 139 -25.13 -29.02 4.78
N LYS A 140 -26.30 -29.04 4.15
CA LYS A 140 -27.00 -30.27 3.73
C LYS A 140 -26.84 -30.45 2.23
N PHE A 141 -26.17 -31.53 1.83
CA PHE A 141 -25.88 -31.85 0.44
C PHE A 141 -26.93 -32.77 -0.16
N GLN A 142 -27.27 -32.54 -1.43
CA GLN A 142 -28.38 -33.24 -2.09
C GLN A 142 -28.03 -34.68 -2.51
N ARG A 143 -26.78 -34.94 -2.89
CA ARG A 143 -26.35 -36.21 -3.51
C ARG A 143 -25.69 -37.20 -2.55
N PHE A 144 -25.55 -36.86 -1.27
CA PHE A 144 -24.97 -37.76 -0.28
C PHE A 144 -26.06 -38.63 0.36
N ASN A 145 -25.71 -39.86 0.73
CA ASN A 145 -26.57 -40.71 1.55
C ASN A 145 -26.94 -40.00 2.86
N GLU A 146 -28.14 -40.25 3.39
CA GLU A 146 -28.68 -39.59 4.59
C GLU A 146 -27.75 -39.55 5.80
N LYS A 147 -26.89 -40.57 5.97
CA LYS A 147 -25.91 -40.62 7.08
C LYS A 147 -24.71 -39.67 6.91
N LYS A 148 -24.47 -39.15 5.71
CA LYS A 148 -23.29 -38.34 5.36
C LYS A 148 -23.62 -37.03 4.64
N ASN A 149 -24.91 -36.68 4.54
CA ASN A 149 -25.34 -35.51 3.79
C ASN A 149 -25.24 -34.20 4.55
N VAL A 150 -25.00 -34.22 5.86
CA VAL A 150 -24.76 -33.00 6.65
C VAL A 150 -23.28 -32.87 6.98
N ARG A 151 -22.71 -31.68 6.72
CA ARG A 151 -21.33 -31.33 7.09
C ARG A 151 -21.27 -29.93 7.69
N ASN A 152 -20.40 -29.77 8.68
CA ASN A 152 -20.09 -28.46 9.22
C ASN A 152 -18.82 -27.94 8.55
N ILE A 153 -18.83 -26.66 8.15
CA ILE A 153 -17.66 -25.94 7.65
C ILE A 153 -17.34 -24.84 8.67
N LEU A 154 -16.15 -24.88 9.26
CA LEU A 154 -15.59 -23.79 10.06
C LEU A 154 -14.77 -22.91 9.14
N ILE A 155 -15.20 -21.65 9.01
CA ILE A 155 -14.60 -20.63 8.17
C ILE A 155 -13.83 -19.67 9.06
N LEU A 156 -12.58 -19.42 8.70
CA LEU A 156 -11.72 -18.43 9.33
C LEU A 156 -11.28 -17.42 8.26
N ILE A 157 -11.65 -16.15 8.41
CA ILE A 157 -11.24 -15.08 7.50
C ILE A 157 -10.32 -14.13 8.25
N GLU A 158 -9.09 -14.01 7.78
CA GLU A 158 -8.17 -12.95 8.18
C GLU A 158 -8.26 -11.84 7.14
N ASN A 159 -8.55 -10.61 7.60
CA ASN A 159 -8.82 -9.46 6.74
C ASN A 159 -7.65 -8.47 6.83
N LYS A 160 -6.99 -8.20 5.70
CA LYS A 160 -5.83 -7.30 5.64
C LYS A 160 -6.01 -6.20 4.62
N ILE A 161 -6.02 -4.95 5.09
CA ILE A 161 -6.19 -3.79 4.19
C ILE A 161 -4.83 -3.14 3.88
N HIS A 162 -4.03 -2.85 4.90
CA HIS A 162 -2.79 -2.08 4.75
C HIS A 162 -1.50 -2.88 4.96
N SER A 163 -1.58 -3.99 5.68
CA SER A 163 -0.40 -4.75 6.08
C SER A 163 -0.33 -6.09 5.35
N TYR A 164 0.89 -6.48 5.02
CA TYR A 164 1.20 -7.89 4.81
C TYR A 164 1.07 -8.64 6.14
N GLU A 165 0.98 -9.96 6.08
CA GLU A 165 0.97 -10.77 7.30
C GLU A 165 2.21 -10.48 8.14
N HIS A 166 2.00 -10.36 9.45
CA HIS A 166 3.06 -10.24 10.44
C HIS A 166 3.10 -11.49 11.31
N ASP A 167 4.30 -11.82 11.82
CA ASP A 167 4.51 -12.82 12.88
C ASP A 167 3.98 -14.26 12.63
N ASN A 168 3.89 -14.69 11.37
CA ASN A 168 3.34 -16.01 10.99
C ASN A 168 1.95 -16.28 11.61
N GLN A 169 1.13 -15.25 11.72
CA GLN A 169 -0.20 -15.26 12.33
C GLN A 169 -1.10 -16.36 11.74
N THR A 170 -1.12 -16.53 10.43
CA THR A 170 -1.93 -17.53 9.72
C THR A 170 -1.54 -18.96 10.09
N LYS A 171 -0.23 -19.27 10.19
CA LYS A 171 0.26 -20.56 10.69
C LYS A 171 -0.16 -20.79 12.13
N SER A 172 -0.07 -19.74 12.96
CA SER A 172 -0.47 -19.81 14.37
C SER A 172 -1.96 -20.14 14.50
N TYR A 173 -2.82 -19.56 13.67
CA TYR A 173 -4.25 -19.88 13.69
C TYR A 173 -4.57 -21.33 13.34
N VAL A 174 -3.90 -21.89 12.32
CA VAL A 174 -4.08 -23.31 11.96
C VAL A 174 -3.68 -24.20 13.13
N SER A 175 -2.59 -23.88 13.84
CA SER A 175 -2.22 -24.63 15.06
C SER A 175 -3.18 -24.39 16.23
N ASP A 176 -3.65 -23.16 16.42
CA ASP A 176 -4.52 -22.76 17.52
C ASP A 176 -5.85 -23.52 17.45
N LEU A 177 -6.41 -23.74 16.25
CA LEU A 177 -7.66 -24.49 16.08
C LEU A 177 -7.58 -25.97 16.46
N LYS A 178 -6.36 -26.53 16.59
CA LYS A 178 -6.15 -27.89 17.12
C LYS A 178 -6.20 -27.93 18.66
N SER A 179 -6.13 -26.78 19.32
CA SER A 179 -6.16 -26.66 20.77
C SER A 179 -7.58 -26.82 21.34
N PRO A 180 -7.80 -27.73 22.31
CA PRO A 180 -9.10 -27.86 22.97
C PRO A 180 -9.60 -26.57 23.64
N LYS A 181 -8.68 -25.71 24.11
CA LYS A 181 -9.03 -24.42 24.71
C LYS A 181 -9.66 -23.47 23.70
N VAL A 182 -9.14 -23.45 22.47
CA VAL A 182 -9.64 -22.59 21.39
C VAL A 182 -10.99 -23.10 20.89
N VAL A 183 -11.13 -24.42 20.72
CA VAL A 183 -12.42 -25.06 20.39
C VAL A 183 -13.49 -24.68 21.41
N LYS A 184 -13.17 -24.70 22.70
CA LYS A 184 -14.11 -24.28 23.75
C LYS A 184 -14.55 -22.82 23.58
N LYS A 185 -13.63 -21.89 23.31
CA LYS A 185 -13.96 -20.48 23.07
C LYS A 185 -14.86 -20.29 21.85
N ILE A 186 -14.64 -21.06 20.79
CA ILE A 186 -15.50 -21.03 19.59
C ILE A 186 -16.92 -21.43 19.97
N ILE A 187 -17.09 -22.52 20.74
CA ILE A 187 -18.40 -23.01 21.19
C ILE A 187 -19.11 -22.00 22.11
N GLU A 188 -18.35 -21.33 22.99
CA GLU A 188 -18.90 -20.27 23.87
C GLU A 188 -19.46 -19.08 23.08
N ASN A 189 -18.97 -18.83 21.86
CA ASN A 189 -19.40 -17.72 21.01
C ASN A 189 -20.31 -18.13 19.85
N LEU A 190 -20.30 -19.41 19.46
CA LEU A 190 -21.07 -19.99 18.36
C LEU A 190 -21.81 -21.23 18.88
N PRO A 191 -23.15 -21.26 18.91
CA PRO A 191 -23.94 -22.33 19.51
C PRO A 191 -23.97 -23.62 18.66
N PHE A 192 -22.81 -24.27 18.55
CA PHE A 192 -22.56 -25.58 17.97
C PHE A 192 -21.95 -26.51 19.01
N ASP A 193 -22.16 -27.81 18.85
CA ASP A 193 -21.62 -28.79 19.80
C ASP A 193 -20.12 -29.00 19.58
N GLU A 194 -19.42 -29.47 20.62
CA GLU A 194 -17.96 -29.72 20.53
C GLU A 194 -17.60 -30.73 19.44
N ALA A 195 -18.43 -31.76 19.28
CA ALA A 195 -18.28 -32.76 18.22
C ALA A 195 -18.41 -32.13 16.82
N ASP A 196 -19.33 -31.17 16.66
CA ASP A 196 -19.54 -30.45 15.40
C ASP A 196 -18.30 -29.66 15.01
N ILE A 197 -17.68 -28.94 15.96
CA ILE A 197 -16.51 -28.09 15.71
C ILE A 197 -15.25 -28.91 15.46
N LYS A 198 -15.05 -30.00 16.23
CA LYS A 198 -13.88 -30.88 16.06
C LYS A 198 -13.87 -31.62 14.73
N THR A 199 -15.05 -31.99 14.22
CA THR A 199 -15.20 -32.72 12.94
C THR A 199 -15.47 -31.79 11.75
N ALA A 200 -15.65 -30.48 11.99
CA ALA A 200 -15.91 -29.52 10.93
C ALA A 200 -14.72 -29.41 9.97
N ILE A 201 -15.04 -29.40 8.68
CA ILE A 201 -14.12 -29.13 7.58
C ILE A 201 -13.70 -27.66 7.67
N LYS A 202 -12.43 -27.36 7.44
CA LYS A 202 -11.85 -26.04 7.67
C LYS A 202 -11.69 -25.28 6.36
N LEU A 203 -12.15 -24.04 6.33
CA LEU A 203 -11.90 -23.12 5.23
C LEU A 203 -11.17 -21.89 5.77
N TYR A 204 -9.91 -21.73 5.38
CA TYR A 204 -9.07 -20.61 5.78
C TYR A 204 -8.96 -19.61 4.63
N VAL A 205 -9.33 -18.35 4.86
CA VAL A 205 -9.39 -17.31 3.83
C VAL A 205 -8.54 -16.13 4.25
N TYR A 206 -7.63 -15.71 3.38
CA TYR A 206 -6.81 -14.52 3.54
C TYR A 206 -7.34 -13.46 2.57
N LEU A 207 -8.13 -12.53 3.10
CA LEU A 207 -8.74 -11.45 2.32
C LEU A 207 -7.80 -10.24 2.33
N ASN A 208 -7.49 -9.69 1.15
CA ASN A 208 -6.66 -8.49 1.05
C ASN A 208 -7.17 -7.42 0.08
N ALA A 209 -6.62 -6.22 0.19
CA ALA A 209 -6.93 -5.08 -0.68
C ALA A 209 -6.11 -5.00 -1.98
N PHE A 210 -5.19 -5.93 -2.26
CA PHE A 210 -4.35 -5.88 -3.45
C PHE A 210 -5.12 -6.29 -4.71
N SER A 211 -4.79 -5.67 -5.85
CA SER A 211 -5.43 -6.01 -7.12
C SER A 211 -5.11 -7.44 -7.55
N THR A 212 -5.96 -8.06 -8.38
CA THR A 212 -5.69 -9.42 -8.88
C THR A 212 -4.40 -9.48 -9.69
N THR A 213 -4.02 -8.41 -10.39
CA THR A 213 -2.72 -8.30 -11.07
C THR A 213 -1.58 -8.31 -10.06
N GLU A 214 -1.68 -7.53 -8.98
CA GLU A 214 -0.67 -7.51 -7.92
C GLU A 214 -0.55 -8.85 -7.21
N LEU A 215 -1.67 -9.56 -7.00
CA LEU A 215 -1.66 -10.92 -6.50
C LEU A 215 -0.85 -11.85 -7.40
N LYS A 216 -1.15 -11.83 -8.71
CA LYS A 216 -0.45 -12.65 -9.72
C LYS A 216 1.02 -12.27 -9.87
N PHE A 217 1.36 -10.99 -9.75
CA PHE A 217 2.72 -10.49 -9.87
C PHE A 217 3.58 -10.85 -8.66
N ASN A 218 3.10 -10.58 -7.44
CA ASN A 218 3.82 -10.89 -6.21
C ASN A 218 3.92 -12.39 -5.95
N ALA A 219 2.96 -13.16 -6.45
CA ALA A 219 3.03 -14.61 -6.36
C ALA A 219 4.11 -15.17 -7.30
N LYS A 220 4.45 -14.56 -8.43
CA LYS A 220 5.52 -15.08 -9.30
C LYS A 220 6.92 -14.84 -8.69
N GLU A 221 7.55 -15.90 -8.16
CA GLU A 221 9.00 -15.86 -7.91
C GLU A 221 9.76 -15.74 -9.23
N LYS A 222 10.70 -14.80 -9.32
CA LYS A 222 11.48 -14.53 -10.55
C LYS A 222 12.31 -15.71 -11.07
N ASN A 223 12.46 -16.82 -10.35
CA ASN A 223 13.37 -17.91 -10.72
C ASN A 223 12.85 -19.36 -10.56
N THR A 224 11.64 -19.61 -10.03
CA THR A 224 11.18 -20.99 -9.72
C THR A 224 9.82 -21.37 -10.32
N GLY A 225 9.03 -20.40 -10.78
CA GLY A 225 7.66 -20.64 -11.28
C GLY A 225 6.65 -21.03 -10.19
N GLN A 226 7.04 -20.99 -8.90
CA GLN A 226 6.13 -21.23 -7.78
C GLN A 226 5.40 -19.94 -7.37
N LEU A 227 4.11 -20.06 -7.06
CA LEU A 227 3.30 -18.95 -6.53
C LEU A 227 3.61 -18.77 -5.04
N LYS A 228 4.26 -17.66 -4.65
CA LYS A 228 4.38 -17.26 -3.25
C LYS A 228 3.02 -16.79 -2.74
N GLN A 229 2.45 -17.52 -1.79
CA GLN A 229 1.21 -17.13 -1.13
C GLN A 229 1.43 -15.89 -0.25
N PHE A 230 0.41 -15.03 -0.14
CA PHE A 230 0.45 -13.85 0.74
C PHE A 230 0.32 -14.25 2.21
N ALA A 231 -0.51 -15.27 2.46
CA ALA A 231 -0.50 -15.99 3.72
C ALA A 231 0.75 -16.86 3.81
N THR A 232 1.30 -16.93 5.01
CA THR A 232 2.49 -17.71 5.35
C THR A 232 2.14 -19.19 5.44
N SER A 233 0.90 -19.51 5.84
CA SER A 233 0.36 -20.88 5.82
C SER A 233 -0.21 -21.22 4.44
N SER A 234 0.16 -22.39 3.92
CA SER A 234 -0.39 -22.95 2.67
C SER A 234 -1.86 -23.38 2.77
N ASP A 235 -2.43 -23.37 3.99
CA ASP A 235 -3.82 -23.73 4.24
C ASP A 235 -4.80 -22.64 3.81
N TYR A 236 -4.33 -21.40 3.63
CA TYR A 236 -5.16 -20.25 3.30
C TYR A 236 -5.30 -20.07 1.80
N ILE A 237 -6.54 -19.94 1.33
CA ILE A 237 -6.80 -19.36 0.02
C ILE A 237 -6.70 -17.84 0.13
N THR A 238 -5.95 -17.22 -0.79
CA THR A 238 -5.89 -15.77 -0.89
C THR A 238 -6.96 -15.28 -1.87
N ILE A 239 -7.81 -14.37 -1.41
CA ILE A 239 -8.76 -13.62 -2.24
C ILE A 239 -8.59 -12.12 -2.01
N ASN A 240 -9.16 -11.29 -2.87
CA ASN A 240 -9.17 -9.85 -2.67
C ASN A 240 -10.59 -9.27 -2.67
N TYR A 241 -10.69 -7.99 -2.31
CA TYR A 241 -11.94 -7.25 -2.30
C TYR A 241 -12.58 -7.14 -3.69
N GLN A 242 -11.81 -7.14 -4.78
CA GLN A 242 -12.37 -7.18 -6.13
C GLN A 242 -13.13 -8.49 -6.38
N SER A 243 -12.58 -9.64 -6.01
CA SER A 243 -13.26 -10.92 -6.13
C SER A 243 -14.55 -10.99 -5.29
N LEU A 244 -14.53 -10.40 -4.08
CA LEU A 244 -15.75 -10.29 -3.27
C LEU A 244 -16.75 -9.31 -3.89
N LEU A 245 -16.30 -8.22 -4.50
CA LEU A 245 -17.19 -7.27 -5.17
C LEU A 245 -17.92 -7.97 -6.32
N ASP A 246 -17.16 -8.58 -7.23
CA ASP A 246 -17.67 -9.21 -8.45
C ASP A 246 -18.55 -10.44 -8.15
N GLY A 247 -18.11 -11.31 -7.24
CA GLY A 247 -18.75 -12.59 -6.97
C GLY A 247 -19.86 -12.56 -5.91
N LEU A 248 -19.86 -11.55 -5.04
CA LEU A 248 -20.73 -11.48 -3.88
C LEU A 248 -21.50 -10.15 -3.78
N ILE A 249 -20.81 -9.02 -3.67
CA ILE A 249 -21.43 -7.76 -3.23
C ILE A 249 -22.27 -7.11 -4.34
N GLU A 250 -21.71 -6.96 -5.55
CA GLU A 250 -22.39 -6.34 -6.69
C GLU A 250 -23.62 -7.17 -7.16
N PRO A 251 -23.55 -8.51 -7.27
CA PRO A 251 -24.73 -9.32 -7.54
C PRO A 251 -25.87 -9.11 -6.52
N LEU A 252 -25.54 -8.95 -5.23
CA LEU A 252 -26.54 -8.70 -4.18
C LEU A 252 -27.18 -7.31 -4.32
N ALA A 253 -26.40 -6.30 -4.71
CA ALA A 253 -26.91 -4.96 -4.99
C ALA A 253 -27.98 -4.97 -6.11
N HIS A 254 -27.80 -5.81 -7.13
CA HIS A 254 -28.72 -5.93 -8.26
C HIS A 254 -30.02 -6.69 -7.96
N ILE A 255 -29.98 -7.71 -7.10
CA ILE A 255 -31.16 -8.55 -6.80
C ILE A 255 -31.95 -8.07 -5.58
N SER A 256 -31.42 -7.10 -4.83
CA SER A 256 -32.10 -6.53 -3.66
C SER A 256 -33.45 -5.93 -4.03
N THR A 257 -34.47 -6.22 -3.22
CA THR A 257 -35.78 -5.54 -3.30
C THR A 257 -35.97 -4.50 -2.21
N ASP A 258 -35.14 -4.52 -1.16
CA ASP A 258 -35.19 -3.56 -0.06
C ASP A 258 -34.29 -2.35 -0.34
N ALA A 259 -34.89 -1.16 -0.40
CA ALA A 259 -34.19 0.07 -0.75
C ALA A 259 -33.07 0.44 0.24
N ILE A 260 -33.28 0.17 1.54
CA ILE A 260 -32.30 0.48 2.58
C ILE A 260 -31.07 -0.41 2.44
N THR A 261 -31.27 -1.72 2.25
CA THR A 261 -30.21 -2.70 2.02
C THR A 261 -29.44 -2.38 0.74
N THR A 262 -30.14 -2.06 -0.36
CA THR A 262 -29.51 -1.60 -1.61
C THR A 262 -28.65 -0.37 -1.38
N GLN A 263 -29.16 0.63 -0.64
CA GLN A 263 -28.41 1.84 -0.33
C GLN A 263 -27.16 1.53 0.49
N ARG A 264 -27.25 0.68 1.52
CA ARG A 264 -26.10 0.28 2.36
C ARG A 264 -25.03 -0.45 1.55
N ILE A 265 -25.44 -1.35 0.66
CA ILE A 265 -24.51 -2.07 -0.21
C ILE A 265 -23.84 -1.11 -1.19
N ASN A 266 -24.60 -0.23 -1.84
CA ASN A 266 -24.04 0.74 -2.78
C ASN A 266 -23.10 1.75 -2.10
N ASP A 267 -23.40 2.15 -0.86
CA ASP A 267 -22.49 2.98 -0.05
C ASP A 267 -21.18 2.23 0.24
N TYR A 268 -21.25 0.94 0.54
CA TYR A 268 -20.07 0.11 0.75
C TYR A 268 -19.26 -0.12 -0.52
N ILE A 269 -19.91 -0.39 -1.67
CA ILE A 269 -19.26 -0.49 -2.98
C ILE A 269 -18.47 0.80 -3.26
N ARG A 270 -19.08 1.96 -3.01
CA ARG A 270 -18.42 3.26 -3.14
C ARG A 270 -17.23 3.42 -2.18
N CYS A 271 -17.34 2.91 -0.95
CA CYS A 271 -16.24 2.93 0.01
C CYS A 271 -15.03 2.10 -0.47
N LEU A 272 -15.25 1.01 -1.20
CA LEU A 272 -14.17 0.19 -1.78
C LEU A 272 -13.47 0.90 -2.94
N GLY A 273 -14.24 1.63 -3.76
CA GLY A 273 -13.77 2.33 -4.97
C GLY A 273 -13.12 3.70 -4.73
N GLN A 274 -13.51 4.42 -3.68
CA GLN A 274 -12.96 5.73 -3.35
C GLN A 274 -11.57 5.63 -2.74
N ALA A 275 -10.55 6.24 -3.33
CA ALA A 275 -9.23 6.37 -2.72
C ALA A 275 -9.26 7.25 -1.46
N LYS A 276 -8.31 7.03 -0.54
CA LYS A 276 -8.20 7.80 0.71
C LYS A 276 -7.63 9.20 0.45
N ILE A 277 -8.45 10.11 -0.06
CA ILE A 277 -8.03 11.50 -0.40
C ILE A 277 -8.59 12.52 0.62
N THR A 278 -9.17 12.10 1.76
CA THR A 278 -9.78 13.04 2.70
C THR A 278 -8.74 13.87 3.47
N SER A 279 -8.85 15.19 3.31
CA SER A 279 -8.04 16.25 3.93
C SER A 279 -8.03 16.27 5.46
N MET A 280 -8.92 15.52 6.13
CA MET A 280 -9.02 15.45 7.59
C MET A 280 -7.91 14.61 8.26
N ASP A 281 -7.16 13.79 7.52
CA ASP A 281 -6.13 12.92 8.10
C ASP A 281 -4.72 13.53 8.16
N LYS A 282 -4.56 14.78 7.70
CA LYS A 282 -3.28 15.52 7.72
C LYS A 282 -2.72 15.72 9.14
N GLU A 283 -3.54 15.63 10.19
CA GLU A 283 -3.07 15.73 11.58
C GLU A 283 -2.60 14.39 12.16
N THR A 284 -3.18 13.28 11.74
CA THR A 284 -2.85 11.91 12.18
C THR A 284 -1.56 11.38 11.54
N GLU A 285 -1.22 11.87 10.35
CA GLU A 285 0.00 11.54 9.60
C GLU A 285 1.32 11.89 10.30
N LYS A 286 1.31 12.83 11.25
CA LYS A 286 2.54 13.27 11.93
C LYS A 286 3.20 12.19 12.80
N LYS A 287 2.50 11.10 13.14
CA LYS A 287 3.02 10.06 14.05
C LYS A 287 3.50 8.77 13.38
N HIS A 288 3.23 8.54 12.09
CA HIS A 288 3.58 7.28 11.40
C HIS A 288 4.44 7.51 10.15
N LYS A 289 5.64 8.08 10.34
CA LYS A 289 6.49 8.61 9.26
C LYS A 289 7.41 7.61 8.55
N HIS A 290 7.29 6.30 8.77
CA HIS A 290 8.20 5.34 8.15
C HIS A 290 7.40 4.30 7.32
N ASN A 291 7.47 4.47 5.99
CA ASN A 291 7.03 3.57 4.90
C ASN A 291 5.61 3.70 4.28
N LYS A 292 4.77 4.67 4.64
CA LYS A 292 3.38 4.75 4.14
C LYS A 292 3.11 5.71 2.96
N ILE A 293 3.87 5.61 1.85
CA ILE A 293 3.57 6.43 0.64
C ILE A 293 2.60 5.72 -0.33
N ASN A 294 2.27 4.44 -0.11
CA ASN A 294 1.32 3.72 -0.96
C ASN A 294 -0.14 3.71 -0.45
N ASP A 295 -0.41 4.25 0.75
CA ASP A 295 -1.72 4.13 1.40
C ASP A 295 -2.74 5.22 0.99
N GLU A 296 -2.27 6.41 0.57
CA GLU A 296 -3.12 7.56 0.20
C GLU A 296 -3.97 7.31 -1.06
N TYR A 297 -3.62 6.28 -1.84
CA TYR A 297 -4.23 5.99 -3.14
C TYR A 297 -4.75 4.56 -3.26
N LEU A 298 -4.97 3.89 -2.13
CA LEU A 298 -5.45 2.51 -2.12
C LEU A 298 -6.93 2.48 -2.55
N ILE A 299 -7.19 1.89 -3.71
CA ILE A 299 -8.51 1.42 -4.15
C ILE A 299 -8.56 -0.08 -3.88
N MET A 300 -9.61 -0.54 -3.19
CA MET A 300 -9.74 -1.96 -2.80
C MET A 300 -10.47 -2.77 -3.87
N ALA A 301 -11.49 -2.17 -4.49
CA ALA A 301 -12.28 -2.77 -5.57
C ALA A 301 -13.04 -1.68 -6.31
N VAL A 302 -13.36 -1.92 -7.59
CA VAL A 302 -14.10 -0.99 -8.45
C VAL A 302 -15.28 -1.72 -9.10
N SER A 303 -16.48 -1.15 -9.02
CA SER A 303 -17.68 -1.75 -9.63
C SER A 303 -17.60 -1.83 -11.14
N ASN A 304 -18.33 -2.77 -11.75
CA ASN A 304 -18.37 -2.89 -13.21
C ASN A 304 -18.96 -1.62 -13.85
N HIS A 305 -19.93 -0.98 -13.19
CA HIS A 305 -20.49 0.28 -13.65
C HIS A 305 -19.44 1.41 -13.73
N GLU A 306 -18.66 1.63 -12.66
CA GLU A 306 -17.56 2.60 -12.66
C GLU A 306 -16.55 2.32 -13.77
N GLN A 307 -16.18 1.05 -13.97
CA GLN A 307 -15.23 0.64 -15.00
C GLN A 307 -15.73 0.96 -16.41
N ILE A 308 -17.02 0.74 -16.69
CA ILE A 308 -17.62 1.05 -18.00
C ILE A 308 -17.59 2.56 -18.25
N LEU A 309 -18.09 3.36 -17.29
CA LEU A 309 -18.10 4.82 -17.40
C LEU A 309 -16.69 5.37 -17.61
N ALA A 310 -15.72 4.89 -16.82
CA ALA A 310 -14.34 5.34 -16.90
C ALA A 310 -13.70 5.03 -18.26
N ARG A 311 -13.91 3.83 -18.81
CA ARG A 311 -13.39 3.45 -20.15
C ARG A 311 -14.04 4.26 -21.26
N GLN A 312 -15.35 4.49 -21.20
CA GLN A 312 -16.06 5.30 -22.19
C GLN A 312 -15.59 6.75 -22.16
N LEU A 313 -15.46 7.31 -20.96
CA LEU A 313 -14.97 8.68 -20.76
C LEU A 313 -13.54 8.84 -21.27
N TRP A 314 -12.64 7.90 -20.94
CA TRP A 314 -11.27 7.90 -21.44
C TRP A 314 -11.24 7.80 -22.97
N GLY A 315 -11.97 6.86 -23.56
CA GLY A 315 -12.03 6.68 -25.01
C GLY A 315 -12.47 7.94 -25.76
N LYS A 316 -13.42 8.71 -25.20
CA LYS A 316 -13.93 9.95 -25.80
C LYS A 316 -13.00 11.16 -25.58
N TYR A 317 -12.41 11.30 -24.38
CA TYR A 317 -11.79 12.56 -23.95
C TYR A 317 -10.36 12.42 -23.42
N HIS A 318 -9.63 11.33 -23.68
CA HIS A 318 -8.26 11.14 -23.18
C HIS A 318 -7.31 12.32 -23.51
N GLU A 319 -7.46 12.95 -24.68
CA GLU A 319 -6.65 14.11 -25.10
C GLU A 319 -6.86 15.35 -24.18
N VAL A 320 -8.01 15.44 -23.51
CA VAL A 320 -8.32 16.50 -22.54
C VAL A 320 -7.98 16.06 -21.12
N ILE A 321 -8.34 14.81 -20.78
CA ILE A 321 -8.13 14.24 -19.44
C ILE A 321 -6.65 14.16 -19.10
N LEU A 322 -5.81 13.72 -20.03
CA LEU A 322 -4.39 13.55 -19.77
C LEU A 322 -3.69 14.87 -19.39
N PRO A 323 -3.86 15.98 -20.12
CA PRO A 323 -3.45 17.32 -19.68
C PRO A 323 -3.94 17.74 -18.28
N ILE A 324 -5.20 17.42 -17.93
CA ILE A 324 -5.74 17.72 -16.59
C ILE A 324 -4.94 16.96 -15.53
N LEU A 325 -4.73 15.67 -15.73
CA LEU A 325 -3.97 14.85 -14.78
C LEU A 325 -2.49 15.26 -14.73
N GLU A 326 -1.87 15.56 -15.86
CA GLU A 326 -0.51 16.12 -15.92
C GLU A 326 -0.42 17.44 -15.12
N SER A 327 -1.44 18.30 -15.16
CA SER A 327 -1.46 19.54 -14.36
C SER A 327 -1.53 19.31 -12.85
N ILE A 328 -2.18 18.22 -12.41
CA ILE A 328 -2.31 17.86 -10.99
C ILE A 328 -1.01 17.25 -10.47
N PHE A 329 -0.41 16.31 -11.22
CA PHE A 329 0.79 15.61 -10.78
C PHE A 329 2.08 16.39 -11.05
N ASN A 330 2.09 17.30 -12.03
CA ASN A 330 3.25 18.10 -12.46
C ASN A 330 2.98 19.61 -12.43
N GLU A 331 2.45 20.12 -11.29
CA GLU A 331 2.09 21.55 -11.07
C GLU A 331 3.20 22.55 -11.45
N ALA A 332 4.48 22.14 -11.46
CA ALA A 332 5.61 23.01 -11.81
C ALA A 332 5.82 23.25 -13.32
N GLN A 333 5.29 22.39 -14.19
CA GLN A 333 5.51 22.47 -15.65
C GLN A 333 4.25 22.86 -16.43
N TYR A 334 3.06 22.60 -15.89
CA TYR A 334 1.80 22.81 -16.60
C TYR A 334 1.12 24.14 -16.22
N LYS A 335 1.04 25.07 -17.17
CA LYS A 335 0.30 26.35 -17.02
C LYS A 335 -1.17 26.29 -17.50
N GLY A 336 -1.66 25.11 -17.87
CA GLY A 336 -2.91 24.94 -18.61
C GLY A 336 -4.18 25.00 -17.75
N PHE A 337 -4.24 24.21 -16.68
CA PHE A 337 -5.44 24.07 -15.84
C PHE A 337 -5.21 24.60 -14.44
N ILE A 338 -6.14 25.43 -13.97
CA ILE A 338 -6.25 25.84 -12.57
C ILE A 338 -7.53 25.20 -12.04
N LEU A 339 -7.37 24.15 -11.23
CA LEU A 339 -8.48 23.40 -10.64
C LEU A 339 -8.73 23.85 -9.21
N ARG A 340 -10.00 23.87 -8.79
CA ARG A 340 -10.39 24.02 -7.39
C ARG A 340 -10.00 22.75 -6.62
N GLU A 341 -9.81 22.86 -5.31
CA GLU A 341 -9.44 21.71 -4.46
C GLU A 341 -10.43 20.53 -4.59
N SER A 342 -11.74 20.81 -4.59
CA SER A 342 -12.76 19.76 -4.81
C SER A 342 -12.70 19.09 -6.18
N GLU A 343 -12.18 19.79 -7.20
CA GLU A 343 -11.98 19.21 -8.53
C GLU A 343 -10.69 18.38 -8.58
N LYS A 344 -9.65 18.79 -7.82
CA LYS A 344 -8.43 18.00 -7.66
C LYS A 344 -8.74 16.65 -7.03
N ASP A 345 -9.53 16.61 -5.96
CA ASP A 345 -9.89 15.36 -5.28
C ASP A 345 -10.63 14.39 -6.22
N PHE A 346 -11.57 14.92 -7.02
CA PHE A 346 -12.25 14.15 -8.07
C PHE A 346 -11.26 13.59 -9.09
N TRP A 347 -10.40 14.44 -9.66
CA TRP A 347 -9.46 14.01 -10.70
C TRP A 347 -8.36 13.07 -10.17
N LEU A 348 -7.95 13.22 -8.90
CA LEU A 348 -7.10 12.26 -8.22
C LEU A 348 -7.79 10.90 -8.08
N SER A 349 -9.09 10.88 -7.75
CA SER A 349 -9.89 9.65 -7.72
C SER A 349 -9.95 8.97 -9.10
N ILE A 350 -10.19 9.75 -10.15
CA ILE A 350 -10.19 9.29 -11.54
C ILE A 350 -8.81 8.75 -11.96
N ALA A 351 -7.72 9.41 -11.60
CA ALA A 351 -6.37 8.93 -11.89
C ALA A 351 -6.10 7.57 -11.23
N ASN A 352 -6.53 7.40 -9.97
CA ASN A 352 -6.38 6.13 -9.26
C ASN A 352 -7.23 5.02 -9.87
N LEU A 353 -8.46 5.35 -10.30
CA LEU A 353 -9.33 4.43 -11.02
C LEU A 353 -8.67 3.94 -12.30
N TYR A 354 -8.15 4.86 -13.13
CA TYR A 354 -7.44 4.50 -14.36
C TYR A 354 -6.17 3.67 -14.12
N ARG A 355 -5.45 3.96 -13.04
CA ARG A 355 -4.30 3.15 -12.61
C ARG A 355 -4.73 1.74 -12.22
N PHE A 356 -5.78 1.62 -11.40
CA PHE A 356 -6.32 0.34 -10.95
C PHE A 356 -6.79 -0.52 -12.13
N MET A 357 -7.42 0.12 -13.13
CA MET A 357 -7.92 -0.53 -14.35
C MET A 357 -6.85 -0.76 -15.43
N GLU A 358 -5.63 -0.28 -15.21
CA GLU A 358 -4.50 -0.36 -16.14
C GLU A 358 -4.82 0.18 -17.56
N ILE A 359 -5.57 1.29 -17.64
CA ILE A 359 -6.05 1.81 -18.94
C ILE A 359 -4.91 2.35 -19.82
N ASP A 360 -3.91 3.00 -19.24
CA ASP A 360 -2.83 3.65 -19.98
C ASP A 360 -1.47 3.57 -19.24
N SER A 361 -0.43 3.11 -19.93
CA SER A 361 0.91 2.98 -19.39
C SER A 361 1.59 4.32 -19.11
N LYS A 362 1.31 5.36 -19.91
CA LYS A 362 1.79 6.73 -19.70
C LYS A 362 1.19 7.33 -18.42
N LEU A 363 -0.06 7.02 -18.11
CA LEU A 363 -0.68 7.43 -16.85
C LEU A 363 -0.03 6.74 -15.64
N GLN A 364 0.32 5.45 -15.77
CA GLN A 364 1.11 4.78 -14.74
C GLN A 364 2.48 5.44 -14.53
N GLU A 365 3.11 5.92 -15.60
CA GLU A 365 4.40 6.63 -15.55
C GLU A 365 4.26 8.01 -14.89
N ILE A 366 3.27 8.81 -15.27
CA ILE A 366 2.98 10.13 -14.67
C ILE A 366 2.76 10.01 -13.16
N VAL A 367 1.95 9.03 -12.74
CA VAL A 367 1.67 8.79 -11.31
C VAL A 367 2.92 8.27 -10.59
N LYS A 368 3.72 7.38 -11.20
CA LYS A 368 4.99 6.88 -10.62
C LYS A 368 6.04 8.00 -10.49
N ASN A 369 6.09 8.92 -11.44
CA ASN A 369 7.05 10.04 -11.52
C ASN A 369 6.62 11.27 -10.70
N SER A 370 5.39 11.32 -10.18
CA SER A 370 4.97 12.34 -9.19
C SER A 370 5.85 12.34 -7.91
N ASN A 371 6.65 11.29 -7.69
CA ASN A 371 7.75 11.27 -6.73
C ASN A 371 8.90 12.16 -7.18
N LYS A 372 8.85 13.47 -6.83
CA LYS A 372 9.90 14.47 -7.08
C LYS A 372 11.32 13.89 -6.98
N ARG A 373 12.00 13.66 -8.10
CA ARG A 373 13.45 13.38 -8.09
C ARG A 373 14.20 14.72 -8.09
N SER A 374 15.40 14.72 -7.54
CA SER A 374 16.32 15.85 -7.68
C SER A 374 17.52 15.36 -8.48
N LYS A 375 17.74 15.94 -9.65
CA LYS A 375 18.91 15.70 -10.49
C LYS A 375 19.88 16.85 -10.28
N PHE A 376 21.13 16.53 -10.04
CA PHE A 376 22.23 17.48 -9.96
C PHE A 376 23.23 17.13 -11.05
N ILE A 377 23.69 18.13 -11.81
CA ILE A 377 24.72 17.93 -12.84
C ILE A 377 25.97 18.66 -12.34
N PHE A 378 27.09 17.93 -12.24
CA PHE A 378 28.38 18.48 -11.86
C PHE A 378 29.46 17.90 -12.78
N ASN A 379 30.24 18.75 -13.46
CA ASN A 379 31.25 18.34 -14.45
C ASN A 379 30.76 17.33 -15.50
N GLU A 380 29.59 17.59 -16.11
CA GLU A 380 28.94 16.71 -17.09
C GLU A 380 28.52 15.32 -16.55
N LEU A 381 28.76 15.04 -15.27
CA LEU A 381 28.28 13.85 -14.58
C LEU A 381 26.92 14.13 -13.94
N GLU A 382 26.02 13.16 -14.10
CA GLU A 382 24.65 13.21 -13.62
C GLU A 382 24.50 12.48 -12.28
N TYR A 383 24.03 13.20 -11.26
CA TYR A 383 23.79 12.71 -9.91
C TYR A 383 22.29 12.77 -9.60
N ILE A 384 21.62 11.63 -9.52
CA ILE A 384 20.17 11.54 -9.29
C ILE A 384 19.90 11.09 -7.85
N SER A 385 19.16 11.91 -7.10
CA SER A 385 18.64 11.53 -5.79
C SER A 385 17.29 10.82 -5.93
N ASN A 386 17.23 9.55 -5.53
CA ASN A 386 15.96 8.85 -5.35
C ASN A 386 15.32 9.32 -4.05
N ASN A 387 14.07 9.79 -4.13
CA ASN A 387 13.37 10.56 -3.11
C ASN A 387 13.09 9.77 -1.81
N ARG A 388 14.12 9.55 -1.02
CA ARG A 388 14.07 9.33 0.41
C ARG A 388 15.10 10.30 0.93
N GLY A 389 14.71 11.27 1.78
CA GLY A 389 15.63 12.25 2.38
C GLY A 389 16.86 11.66 3.11
N ARG A 390 17.02 10.32 3.09
CA ARG A 390 18.07 9.51 3.69
C ARG A 390 19.33 9.29 2.82
N ASN A 391 19.33 9.71 1.54
CA ASN A 391 20.46 9.45 0.62
C ASN A 391 21.10 10.69 -0.03
N ILE A 392 20.62 11.90 0.27
CA ILE A 392 21.18 13.13 -0.33
C ILE A 392 22.63 13.37 0.17
N GLY A 393 22.96 13.00 1.40
CA GLY A 393 24.34 13.05 1.90
C GLY A 393 25.32 12.11 1.19
N VAL A 394 24.84 10.97 0.67
CA VAL A 394 25.63 10.04 -0.16
C VAL A 394 26.01 10.71 -1.48
N LEU A 395 25.06 11.44 -2.06
CA LEU A 395 25.25 12.22 -3.29
C LEU A 395 26.29 13.34 -3.09
N ALA A 396 26.19 14.09 -1.98
CA ALA A 396 27.14 15.13 -1.62
C ALA A 396 28.56 14.57 -1.44
N ARG A 397 28.69 13.40 -0.79
CA ARG A 397 29.96 12.68 -0.69
C ARG A 397 30.51 12.30 -2.06
N ASP A 398 29.68 11.72 -2.94
CA ASP A 398 30.12 11.30 -4.28
C ASP A 398 30.62 12.47 -5.11
N ILE A 399 29.90 13.60 -5.09
CA ILE A 399 30.31 14.85 -5.75
C ILE A 399 31.68 15.32 -5.21
N ILE A 400 31.90 15.27 -3.89
CA ILE A 400 33.19 15.65 -3.29
C ILE A 400 34.30 14.67 -3.67
N CYS A 401 34.03 13.37 -3.65
CA CYS A 401 35.00 12.33 -4.01
C CYS A 401 35.42 12.43 -5.48
N ASP A 402 34.47 12.60 -6.39
CA ASP A 402 34.73 12.75 -7.82
C ASP A 402 35.50 14.05 -8.10
N PHE A 403 35.15 15.14 -7.42
CA PHE A 403 35.92 16.38 -7.47
C PHE A 403 37.38 16.19 -7.02
N ILE A 404 37.61 15.45 -5.92
CA ILE A 404 38.97 15.15 -5.45
C ILE A 404 39.74 14.30 -6.47
N GLN A 405 39.12 13.27 -7.05
CA GLN A 405 39.74 12.39 -8.03
C GLN A 405 40.09 13.10 -9.34
N GLN A 406 39.19 13.95 -9.84
CA GLN A 406 39.40 14.68 -11.11
C GLN A 406 40.55 15.70 -11.02
N HIS A 407 40.79 16.26 -9.83
CA HIS A 407 41.88 17.21 -9.60
C HIS A 407 43.15 16.57 -9.00
N GLU A 408 43.18 15.24 -8.88
CA GLU A 408 44.31 14.47 -8.31
C GLU A 408 45.60 14.60 -9.12
N GLN A 409 45.50 14.84 -10.44
CA GLN A 409 46.66 15.00 -11.33
C GLN A 409 47.10 16.46 -11.55
N GLN A 410 46.26 17.44 -11.25
CA GLN A 410 46.53 18.86 -11.51
C GLN A 410 46.87 19.68 -10.26
N CYS A 411 46.84 19.09 -9.07
CA CYS A 411 47.06 19.82 -7.82
C CYS A 411 47.95 19.10 -6.82
N ASP A 412 48.67 19.90 -6.04
CA ASP A 412 49.14 19.48 -4.73
C ASP A 412 47.91 19.17 -3.88
N ILE A 413 47.56 17.88 -3.82
CA ILE A 413 46.39 17.34 -3.10
C ILE A 413 46.35 17.88 -1.66
N LYS A 414 47.53 18.15 -1.06
CA LYS A 414 47.67 18.77 0.27
C LYS A 414 47.08 20.18 0.34
N SER A 415 47.29 21.00 -0.68
CA SER A 415 46.76 22.37 -0.76
C SER A 415 45.25 22.38 -0.96
N LEU A 416 44.73 21.48 -1.80
CA LEU A 416 43.29 21.31 -2.03
C LEU A 416 42.58 20.83 -0.75
N ARG A 417 43.09 19.76 -0.12
CA ARG A 417 42.56 19.25 1.14
C ARG A 417 42.64 20.29 2.26
N ARG A 418 43.71 21.10 2.33
CA ARG A 418 43.84 22.21 3.30
C ARG A 418 42.85 23.35 3.02
N ARG A 419 42.66 23.78 1.78
CA ARG A 419 41.68 24.83 1.41
C ARG A 419 40.24 24.39 1.65
N LEU A 420 39.93 23.12 1.33
CA LEU A 420 38.67 22.50 1.68
C LEU A 420 38.50 22.49 3.21
N GLN A 421 39.50 22.04 3.98
CA GLN A 421 39.47 22.09 5.45
C GLN A 421 39.33 23.51 6.03
N GLU A 422 39.97 24.52 5.45
CA GLU A 422 39.86 25.93 5.88
C GLU A 422 38.46 26.50 5.61
N LYS A 423 37.85 26.19 4.45
CA LYS A 423 36.46 26.57 4.15
C LYS A 423 35.45 25.74 4.93
N PHE A 424 35.70 24.45 5.16
CA PHE A 424 34.89 23.57 6.01
C PHE A 424 34.88 24.03 7.48
N ARG A 425 35.90 24.78 7.92
CA ARG A 425 35.97 25.39 9.24
C ARG A 425 35.17 26.71 9.38
N SER A 426 34.59 27.24 8.31
CA SER A 426 33.66 28.38 8.35
C SER A 426 32.28 27.96 8.88
N ASN A 427 31.58 28.87 9.57
CA ASN A 427 30.57 28.55 10.60
C ASN A 427 29.40 27.62 10.21
N TRP A 428 29.05 27.47 8.94
CA TRP A 428 27.91 26.62 8.56
C TRP A 428 28.31 25.19 8.16
N LEU A 429 29.51 24.97 7.61
CA LEU A 429 29.97 23.63 7.18
C LEU A 429 30.46 22.75 8.34
N LYS A 430 30.92 23.36 9.44
CA LYS A 430 31.19 22.67 10.71
C LYS A 430 29.95 21.96 11.27
N GLU A 431 28.76 22.41 10.89
CA GLU A 431 27.48 21.83 11.33
C GLU A 431 27.07 20.62 10.46
N VAL A 432 27.82 20.31 9.39
CA VAL A 432 27.40 19.37 8.32
C VAL A 432 28.44 18.27 8.00
N ILE A 433 29.74 18.50 8.21
CA ILE A 433 30.80 17.49 8.07
C ILE A 433 31.55 17.38 9.40
N LEU A 434 31.59 16.18 9.97
CA LEU A 434 32.20 15.92 11.28
C LEU A 434 33.49 15.12 11.12
N PHE A 435 34.57 15.56 11.79
CA PHE A 435 35.80 14.78 11.88
C PHE A 435 35.67 13.69 12.94
N GLU A 436 36.34 12.54 12.75
CA GLU A 436 36.32 11.43 13.71
C GLU A 436 36.67 11.86 15.14
N SER A 437 37.64 12.75 15.30
CA SER A 437 38.03 13.31 16.60
C SER A 437 36.95 14.19 17.26
N GLU A 438 36.09 14.84 16.47
CA GLU A 438 34.97 15.64 16.97
C GLU A 438 33.79 14.75 17.34
N ILE A 439 33.54 13.71 16.54
CA ILE A 439 32.56 12.67 16.84
C ILE A 439 32.91 11.99 18.18
N ILE A 440 34.19 11.68 18.42
CA ILE A 440 34.67 11.12 19.69
C ILE A 440 34.46 12.10 20.86
N LYS A 441 34.66 13.40 20.64
CA LYS A 441 34.39 14.43 21.66
C LYS A 441 32.90 14.55 21.99
N ILE A 442 32.02 14.54 20.98
CA ILE A 442 30.56 14.57 21.15
C ILE A 442 30.10 13.33 21.92
N LYS A 443 30.68 12.16 21.63
CA LYS A 443 30.39 10.90 22.35
C LYS A 443 30.69 11.00 23.85
N ASN A 444 31.81 11.65 24.20
CA ASN A 444 32.26 11.73 25.58
C ASN A 444 31.52 12.81 26.40
N ASN A 445 30.94 13.83 25.76
CA ASN A 445 30.26 14.97 26.41
C ASN A 445 28.82 15.17 25.90
N TYR A 446 28.11 14.06 25.67
CA TYR A 446 26.81 14.02 25.00
C TYR A 446 25.73 14.92 25.63
N GLU A 447 25.58 14.89 26.96
CA GLU A 447 24.51 15.63 27.66
C GLU A 447 24.73 17.16 27.65
N ASP A 448 25.98 17.61 27.59
CA ASP A 448 26.31 19.03 27.50
C ASP A 448 26.04 19.57 26.08
N TYR A 449 26.36 18.78 25.06
CA TYR A 449 26.09 19.11 23.65
C TYR A 449 24.59 19.16 23.34
N LYS A 450 23.79 18.26 23.93
CA LYS A 450 22.33 18.24 23.74
C LYS A 450 21.67 19.54 24.18
N LYS A 451 22.10 20.10 25.32
CA LYS A 451 21.58 21.37 25.87
C LYS A 451 21.98 22.60 25.06
N GLU A 452 23.20 22.63 24.52
CA GLU A 452 23.70 23.77 23.74
C GLU A 452 22.95 23.94 22.40
N TYR A 453 22.48 22.84 21.80
CA TYR A 453 21.86 22.83 20.46
C TYR A 453 20.32 22.67 20.45
N GLU A 454 19.71 22.43 21.61
CA GLU A 454 18.25 22.22 21.79
C GLU A 454 17.39 23.39 21.27
N GLY A 455 17.96 24.61 21.16
CA GLY A 455 17.27 25.80 20.67
C GLY A 455 17.46 26.15 19.19
N LYS A 456 18.49 25.62 18.51
CA LYS A 456 18.80 26.00 17.10
C LYS A 456 18.38 24.96 16.08
N TYR A 457 18.37 23.67 16.43
CA TYR A 457 17.99 22.60 15.53
C TYR A 457 17.21 21.52 16.26
N LYS A 458 15.92 21.78 16.46
CA LYS A 458 14.92 20.84 16.99
C LYS A 458 14.98 19.45 16.33
N TYR A 459 15.45 19.38 15.08
CA TYR A 459 15.56 18.15 14.29
C TYR A 459 16.72 17.22 14.69
N LEU A 460 17.88 17.77 15.08
CA LEU A 460 19.01 16.97 15.53
C LEU A 460 18.65 16.30 16.85
N THR A 461 18.15 17.06 17.82
CA THR A 461 17.79 16.56 19.14
C THR A 461 16.63 15.56 19.15
N GLU A 462 15.70 15.63 18.18
CA GLU A 462 14.61 14.66 18.03
C GLU A 462 15.03 13.31 17.39
N ASN A 463 16.15 13.25 16.66
CA ASN A 463 16.59 12.04 15.93
C ASN A 463 17.97 11.51 16.37
N ILE A 464 18.58 12.10 17.40
CA ILE A 464 19.88 11.69 17.95
C ILE A 464 19.80 10.39 18.78
N ALA A 465 18.62 9.91 19.20
CA ALA A 465 18.54 8.62 19.92
C ALA A 465 19.04 7.41 19.11
N ASP A 466 19.16 7.59 17.79
CA ASP A 466 19.58 6.60 16.81
C ASP A 466 21.06 6.82 16.34
N PHE A 467 21.80 7.76 16.96
CA PHE A 467 23.15 8.22 16.52
C PHE A 467 24.18 7.09 16.33
N GLU A 468 24.11 6.02 17.13
CA GLU A 468 25.07 4.90 17.07
C GLU A 468 24.95 4.09 15.78
N GLY A 469 23.76 3.98 15.18
CA GLY A 469 23.55 3.29 13.90
C GLY A 469 23.81 4.15 12.66
N TYR A 470 23.78 5.49 12.81
CA TYR A 470 23.62 6.39 11.65
C TYR A 470 24.95 6.86 11.04
N PHE A 471 26.02 6.91 11.81
CA PHE A 471 27.37 7.28 11.33
C PHE A 471 28.34 6.10 11.26
N PHE A 472 28.12 5.05 12.06
CA PHE A 472 29.18 4.06 12.34
C PHE A 472 29.02 2.70 11.66
N SER A 473 27.83 2.32 11.18
CA SER A 473 27.65 1.04 10.48
C SER A 473 27.81 1.14 8.97
N ASP A 474 27.76 2.35 8.39
CA ASP A 474 27.75 2.56 6.94
C ASP A 474 29.06 3.22 6.51
N LYS A 475 30.10 2.40 6.24
CA LYS A 475 31.41 2.84 5.69
C LYS A 475 31.27 3.69 4.43
N ASN A 476 30.10 3.66 3.80
CA ASN A 476 29.74 4.44 2.64
C ASN A 476 29.64 5.96 2.92
N MET A 477 29.67 6.46 4.16
CA MET A 477 29.57 7.92 4.43
C MET A 477 30.89 8.60 4.79
N ALA A 478 32.00 7.84 4.74
CA ALA A 478 33.32 8.30 5.14
C ALA A 478 34.17 8.74 3.94
N ILE A 479 34.85 9.87 4.08
CA ILE A 479 35.88 10.37 3.17
C ILE A 479 37.23 10.23 3.87
N LYS A 480 38.14 9.45 3.29
CA LYS A 480 39.47 9.21 3.88
C LYS A 480 40.38 10.42 3.65
N LEU A 481 40.89 10.98 4.74
CA LEU A 481 41.80 12.11 4.75
C LEU A 481 43.25 11.66 4.60
N GLU A 482 44.13 12.64 4.39
CA GLU A 482 45.53 12.43 4.03
C GLU A 482 46.39 11.95 5.21
N ASN A 483 45.99 12.31 6.43
CA ASN A 483 46.63 11.88 7.68
C ASN A 483 46.18 10.49 8.14
N GLY A 484 45.33 9.81 7.37
CA GLY A 484 44.76 8.50 7.71
C GLY A 484 43.41 8.56 8.42
N ASP A 485 42.97 9.75 8.85
CA ASP A 485 41.69 9.96 9.52
C ASP A 485 40.51 9.91 8.53
N PHE A 486 39.29 9.84 9.06
CA PHE A 486 38.07 9.94 8.28
C PHE A 486 37.28 11.22 8.60
N ALA A 487 36.76 11.86 7.55
CA ALA A 487 35.72 12.88 7.65
C ALA A 487 34.38 12.26 7.22
N TYR A 488 33.32 12.52 7.97
CA TYR A 488 32.01 11.94 7.70
C TYR A 488 31.04 13.02 7.23
N VAL A 489 30.38 12.76 6.10
CA VAL A 489 29.35 13.65 5.56
C VAL A 489 28.03 13.35 6.25
N ALA A 490 27.36 14.36 6.80
CA ALA A 490 26.03 14.16 7.39
C ALA A 490 25.08 13.53 6.38
N LYS A 491 24.29 12.54 6.81
CA LYS A 491 23.42 11.75 5.93
C LYS A 491 22.26 12.53 5.31
N TYR A 492 21.90 13.65 5.93
CA TYR A 492 20.74 14.47 5.58
C TYR A 492 21.21 15.83 5.09
N TRP A 493 20.98 16.10 3.82
CA TRP A 493 21.24 17.39 3.16
C TRP A 493 19.95 17.88 2.52
N SER A 494 19.71 19.19 2.56
CA SER A 494 18.69 19.82 1.71
C SER A 494 19.22 19.95 0.29
N ALA A 495 18.32 20.05 -0.69
CA ALA A 495 18.70 20.34 -2.08
C ALA A 495 19.48 21.68 -2.18
N ASP A 496 19.04 22.68 -1.43
CA ASP A 496 19.70 23.99 -1.35
C ASP A 496 21.12 23.88 -0.78
N GLY A 497 21.33 23.01 0.21
CA GLY A 497 22.66 22.75 0.79
C GLY A 497 23.63 22.09 -0.19
N ILE A 498 23.15 21.18 -1.06
CA ILE A 498 23.97 20.63 -2.15
C ILE A 498 24.31 21.71 -3.18
N GLU A 499 23.36 22.58 -3.51
CA GLU A 499 23.59 23.68 -4.44
C GLU A 499 24.69 24.63 -3.95
N GLU A 500 24.67 24.97 -2.65
CA GLU A 500 25.71 25.78 -2.02
C GLU A 500 27.07 25.06 -2.00
N LEU A 501 27.09 23.75 -1.75
CA LEU A 501 28.30 22.93 -1.84
C LEU A 501 28.92 22.99 -3.24
N ILE A 502 28.11 22.81 -4.29
CA ILE A 502 28.58 22.85 -5.67
C ILE A 502 29.13 24.24 -6.01
N LYS A 503 28.39 25.32 -5.69
CA LYS A 503 28.85 26.71 -5.88
C LYS A 503 30.16 26.99 -5.14
N MET A 504 30.32 26.40 -3.95
CA MET A 504 31.56 26.49 -3.19
C MET A 504 32.71 25.77 -3.89
N LEU A 505 32.53 24.52 -4.36
CA LEU A 505 33.54 23.76 -5.08
C LEU A 505 33.99 24.51 -6.35
N ASP A 506 33.05 25.09 -7.10
CA ASP A 506 33.31 25.95 -8.26
C ASP A 506 34.19 27.16 -7.88
N SER A 507 33.92 27.77 -6.72
CA SER A 507 34.69 28.94 -6.22
C SER A 507 36.15 28.63 -5.85
N VAL A 508 36.50 27.36 -5.63
CA VAL A 508 37.86 26.96 -5.19
C VAL A 508 38.87 26.98 -6.34
N TYR A 509 38.44 26.80 -7.60
CA TYR A 509 39.34 26.72 -8.76
C TYR A 509 39.14 27.76 -9.86
N SER A 510 38.18 28.68 -9.74
CA SER A 510 37.95 29.74 -10.75
C SER A 510 37.79 29.21 -12.18
N THR A 511 37.36 27.96 -12.31
CA THR A 511 37.08 27.31 -13.58
C THR A 511 35.62 27.60 -13.92
N SER A 512 35.37 27.99 -15.17
CA SER A 512 34.02 28.30 -15.67
C SER A 512 33.24 27.00 -15.85
N TYR A 513 32.79 26.40 -14.76
CA TYR A 513 31.91 25.25 -14.80
C TYR A 513 30.48 25.69 -15.11
N THR A 514 29.77 24.88 -15.89
CA THR A 514 28.36 25.12 -16.19
C THR A 514 27.54 24.46 -15.09
N THR A 515 27.23 25.21 -14.03
CA THR A 515 26.32 24.74 -12.98
C THR A 515 24.89 24.87 -13.50
N LYS A 516 24.23 23.73 -13.78
CA LYS A 516 22.79 23.72 -14.11
C LYS A 516 22.08 22.76 -13.16
N VAL A 517 21.30 23.33 -12.26
CA VAL A 517 20.39 22.56 -11.41
C VAL A 517 19.10 22.41 -12.18
N GLU A 518 18.86 21.20 -12.67
CA GLU A 518 17.57 20.84 -13.25
C GLU A 518 16.84 20.01 -12.21
N ARG A 519 15.76 20.56 -11.62
CA ARG A 519 14.78 19.71 -10.95
C ARG A 519 14.14 18.83 -12.01
N VAL A 520 14.68 17.63 -12.19
CA VAL A 520 14.10 16.63 -13.08
C VAL A 520 12.95 15.96 -12.35
N SER A 521 11.75 16.25 -12.83
CA SER A 521 10.51 15.51 -12.61
C SER A 521 10.68 14.06 -13.04
#